data_AF-A0A920RK38-F1
#
_entry.id   AF-A0A920RK38-F1
#
_cell.length_a   1.000
_cell.length_b   1.000
_cell.length_c   1.000
_cell.angle_alpha   90.00
_cell.angle_beta   90.00
_cell.angle_gamma   90.00
#
_symmetry.space_group_name_H-M   'P 1'
#
loop_
_entity.id
_entity.type
_entity.pdbx_description
1 polymer ?
#
loop_
_entity_poly.entity_id
_entity_poly.type
_entity_poly.pdbx_seq_one_letter_code
_entity_poly.pdbx_strand_id
1 'polypeptide(L)' 'MKYVLIIPDGAADEPQVAADGLTPLQVARTPAMDEIVRRGVIGRADHVPEKLPSGRTWE' A
#
# COMPACT_ATOMS: atom_id res chain seq x y z
N MET A 1 -14.22 5.50 -22.40
CA MET A 1 -13.09 4.95 -21.61
C MET A 1 -13.65 4.24 -20.39
N LYS A 2 -13.04 3.14 -19.94
CA LYS A 2 -13.41 2.46 -18.68
C LYS A 2 -12.20 2.51 -17.76
N TYR A 3 -12.44 2.67 -16.46
CA TYR A 3 -11.40 2.76 -15.43
C TYR A 3 -11.68 1.74 -14.32
N VAL A 4 -10.63 1.28 -13.67
CA VAL A 4 -10.69 0.40 -12.50
C VAL A 4 -9.85 1.04 -11.40
N LEU A 5 -10.41 1.11 -10.19
CA LEU A 5 -9.70 1.51 -8.98
C LEU A 5 -9.60 0.28 -8.08
N ILE A 6 -8.37 -0.09 -7.72
CA ILE A 6 -8.08 -1.24 -6.84
C ILE A 6 -7.52 -0.67 -5.54
N ILE A 7 -8.23 -0.90 -4.43
CA ILE A 7 -7.82 -0.46 -3.09
C ILE A 7 -7.60 -1.71 -2.25
N PRO A 8 -6.33 -2.15 -2.06
CA PRO A 8 -6.03 -3.19 -1.10
C PRO A 8 -6.07 -2.57 0.30
N ASP A 9 -7.15 -2.83 1.03
CA ASP A 9 -7.36 -2.27 2.37
C ASP A 9 -6.25 -2.70 3.33
N GLY A 10 -5.75 -1.76 4.13
CA GLY A 10 -4.65 -2.00 5.08
C GLY A 10 -3.32 -2.45 4.46
N ALA A 11 -3.09 -2.27 3.16
CA ALA A 11 -1.85 -2.76 2.51
C ALA A 11 -0.58 -1.97 2.86
N ALA A 12 -0.73 -0.77 3.42
CA ALA A 12 0.38 -0.02 3.97
C ALA A 12 0.77 -0.61 5.33
N ASP A 13 2.05 -0.87 5.53
CA ASP A 13 2.57 -1.52 6.73
C ASP A 13 4.01 -1.08 6.98
N GLU A 14 4.49 -1.31 8.19
CA GLU A 14 5.85 -1.04 8.63
C GLU A 14 6.79 -2.23 8.35
N PRO A 15 8.10 -1.99 8.24
CA PRO A 15 9.11 -3.02 8.25
C PRO A 15 8.98 -3.99 9.44
N GLN A 16 8.96 -5.29 9.16
CA GLN A 16 8.82 -6.33 10.19
C GLN A 16 10.13 -7.08 10.42
N VAL A 17 10.50 -7.32 11.68
CA VAL A 17 11.71 -8.09 12.04
C VAL A 17 11.65 -9.51 11.48
N ALA A 18 10.47 -10.14 11.49
CA ALA A 18 10.24 -11.48 10.93
C ALA A 18 10.34 -11.53 9.39
N ALA A 19 10.43 -10.37 8.73
CA ALA A 19 10.55 -10.23 7.28
C ALA A 19 11.89 -9.57 6.91
N ASP A 20 12.93 -9.76 7.72
CA ASP A 20 14.27 -9.19 7.51
C ASP A 20 14.27 -7.66 7.33
N GLY A 21 13.36 -6.96 8.02
CA GLY A 21 13.23 -5.50 7.92
C GLY A 21 12.50 -5.02 6.66
N LEU A 22 11.75 -5.90 5.99
CA LEU A 22 10.86 -5.57 4.88
C LEU A 22 9.40 -5.50 5.33
N THR A 23 8.55 -4.84 4.55
CA THR A 23 7.10 -4.86 4.77
C THR A 23 6.49 -6.16 4.23
N PRO A 24 5.30 -6.58 4.70
CA PRO A 24 4.58 -7.72 4.13
C PRO A 24 4.38 -7.64 2.62
N LEU A 25 4.11 -6.44 2.09
CA LEU A 25 3.94 -6.24 0.64
C LEU A 25 5.24 -6.44 -0.14
N GLN A 26 6.40 -6.11 0.45
CA GLN A 26 7.71 -6.32 -0.17
C GLN A 26 8.13 -7.80 -0.23
N VAL A 27 7.78 -8.59 0.79
CA VAL A 27 8.08 -10.04 0.80
C VAL A 27 7.06 -10.88 0.05
N ALA A 28 5.86 -10.34 -0.17
CA ALA A 28 4.80 -11.04 -0.89
C ALA A 28 5.14 -11.21 -2.38
N ARG A 29 4.92 -12.42 -2.92
CA ARG A 29 5.04 -12.69 -4.36
C ARG A 29 3.85 -12.08 -5.10
N THR A 30 4.02 -10.89 -5.69
CA THR A 30 2.94 -10.10 -6.31
C THR A 30 3.19 -9.74 -7.79
N PRO A 31 3.41 -10.74 -8.67
CA PRO A 31 3.89 -10.51 -10.04
C PRO A 31 2.99 -9.61 -10.90
N ALA A 32 1.68 -9.63 -10.68
CA ALA A 32 0.73 -8.78 -11.39
C ALA A 32 0.84 -7.30 -10.97
N MET A 33 1.00 -7.03 -9.68
CA MET A 33 1.22 -5.67 -9.18
C MET A 33 2.60 -5.14 -9.64
N ASP A 34 3.62 -6.00 -9.61
CA ASP A 34 4.95 -5.68 -10.13
C ASP A 34 4.90 -5.28 -11.61
N GLU A 35 4.11 -5.99 -12.42
CA GLU A 35 3.94 -5.67 -13.84
C GLU A 35 3.22 -4.34 -14.08
N ILE A 36 2.18 -4.05 -13.29
CA ILE A 36 1.45 -2.78 -13.34
C ILE A 36 2.42 -1.62 -13.05
N VAL A 37 3.20 -1.71 -11.98
CA VAL A 37 4.15 -0.66 -11.59
C VAL A 37 5.25 -0.48 -12.62
N ARG A 38 5.79 -1.57 -13.18
CA ARG A 38 6.87 -1.53 -14.18
C ARG A 38 6.46 -0.86 -15.50
N ARG A 39 5.16 -0.86 -15.82
CA ARG A 39 4.59 -0.23 -17.02
C ARG A 39 3.89 1.10 -16.71
N GLY A 40 3.90 1.52 -15.45
CA GLY A 40 3.12 2.64 -14.94
C GLY A 40 3.95 3.69 -14.23
N VAL A 41 3.28 4.47 -13.39
CA VAL A 41 3.90 5.47 -12.52
C VAL A 41 3.58 5.10 -11.08
N ILE A 42 4.58 5.17 -10.20
CA ILE A 42 4.44 4.95 -8.77
C ILE A 42 4.52 6.28 -8.02
N GLY A 43 3.78 6.37 -6.93
CA GLY A 43 3.82 7.51 -6.02
C GLY A 43 3.40 7.09 -4.61
N ARG A 44 3.69 7.94 -3.64
CA ARG A 44 3.20 7.81 -2.26
C ARG A 44 2.22 8.94 -1.99
N ALA A 45 1.14 8.62 -1.30
CA ALA A 45 0.21 9.61 -0.79
C ALA A 45 -0.01 9.36 0.70
N ASP A 46 -0.19 10.44 1.45
CA ASP A 46 -0.69 10.40 2.81
C ASP A 46 -2.09 11.03 2.80
N HIS A 47 -3.08 10.23 3.18
CA HIS A 47 -4.47 10.63 3.24
C HIS A 47 -4.96 10.81 4.68
N VAL A 48 -4.09 10.58 5.66
CA VAL A 48 -4.42 10.61 7.08
C VAL A 48 -4.03 11.98 7.63
N PRO A 49 -4.96 12.73 8.24
CA PRO A 49 -4.61 13.95 8.96
C PRO A 49 -3.58 13.65 10.06
N GLU A 50 -2.61 14.55 10.26
CA GLU A 50 -1.46 14.36 11.16
C GLU A 50 -1.82 13.91 12.59
N LYS A 51 -3.02 14.24 13.06
CA LYS A 51 -3.49 13.95 14.42
C LYS A 51 -4.41 12.73 14.53
N LEU A 52 -4.61 11.98 13.44
CA LEU A 52 -5.48 10.81 13.42
C LEU A 52 -4.69 9.54 13.08
N PRO A 53 -5.04 8.39 13.67
CA PRO A 53 -4.58 7.11 13.17
C PRO A 53 -5.30 6.76 11.86
N SER A 54 -4.64 6.01 10.98
CA SER A 54 -5.28 5.41 9.81
C SER A 54 -6.46 4.53 10.22
N GLY A 55 -7.56 4.57 9.47
CA GLY A 55 -8.72 3.67 9.67
C GLY A 55 -9.71 4.09 10.76
N ARG A 56 -9.57 5.29 11.37
CA ARG A 56 -10.57 5.82 12.31
C ARG A 56 -11.67 6.59 11.58
N THR A 57 -12.93 6.31 11.92
CA THR A 57 -14.06 7.20 11.66
C THR A 57 -14.03 8.37 12.65
N TRP A 58 -14.67 9.50 12.32
CA TRP A 58 -14.63 10.78 13.05
C TRP A 58 -15.34 10.78 14.44
N GLU A 59 -15.22 9.71 15.21
CA GLU A 59 -15.68 9.63 16.60
C GLU A 59 -14.59 10.03 17.61
#